data_AF-A0A167QUT8-F1
#
_entry.id   AF-A0A167QUT8-F1
#
_cell.length_a   1.000
_cell.length_b   1.000
_cell.length_c   1.000
_cell.angle_alpha   90.00
_cell.angle_beta   90.00
_cell.angle_gamma   90.00
#
_symmetry.space_group_name_H-M   'P 1'
#
loop_
_entity.id
_entity.type
_entity.pdbx_description
1 polymer ?
#
loop_
_entity_poly.entity_id
_entity_poly.type
_entity_poly.pdbx_seq_one_letter_code
_entity_poly.pdbx_strand_id
1 'polypeptide(L)' 'MFFCFTFGFEQFKRKSRNQVYTCPHCSAQDVYLVKANDCFTFCFIPLIPCSGTKQLYECYTCGWVNVNQPPF' A
#
# COMPACT_ATOMS: atom_id res chain seq x y z
N MET A 1 -7.61 24.91 28.40
CA MET A 1 -6.82 24.59 27.19
C MET A 1 -7.24 23.20 26.75
N PHE A 2 -8.11 23.10 25.74
CA PHE A 2 -8.55 21.81 25.20
C PHE A 2 -7.46 21.30 24.27
N PHE A 3 -6.72 20.28 24.70
CA PHE A 3 -5.87 19.52 23.79
C PHE A 3 -6.80 18.60 22.99
N CYS A 4 -7.11 19.00 21.75
CA CYS A 4 -7.74 18.11 20.79
C CYS A 4 -6.72 17.04 20.38
N PHE A 5 -6.69 15.93 21.12
CA PHE A 5 -5.92 14.76 20.75
C PHE A 5 -6.59 14.10 19.53
N THR A 6 -6.07 14.38 18.33
CA THR A 6 -6.50 13.70 17.11
C THR A 6 -5.76 12.36 17.03
N PHE A 7 -6.52 11.27 17.08
CA PHE A 7 -6.03 9.92 16.78
C PHE A 7 -6.38 9.61 15.32
N GLY A 8 -5.41 9.14 14.55
CA GLY A 8 -5.61 8.83 13.13
C GLY A 8 -4.85 7.59 12.70
N PHE A 9 -5.45 6.77 11.85
CA PHE A 9 -4.76 5.72 11.12
C PHE A 9 -4.44 6.25 9.72
N GLU A 10 -3.16 6.44 9.40
CA GLU A 10 -2.74 6.83 8.05
C GLU A 10 -2.22 5.60 7.29
N GLN A 11 -2.73 5.43 6.07
CA GLN A 11 -2.29 4.37 5.16
C GLN A 11 -1.26 4.93 4.19
N PHE A 12 -0.01 4.48 4.32
CA PHE A 12 1.06 4.83 3.40
C PHE A 12 1.16 3.75 2.31
N LYS A 13 0.86 4.11 1.07
CA LYS A 13 1.10 3.26 -0.11
C LYS A 13 2.38 3.68 -0.80
N ARG A 14 3.39 2.80 -0.82
CA ARG A 14 4.63 3.00 -1.58
C ARG A 14 4.65 2.09 -2.80
N LYS A 15 4.70 2.67 -4.00
CA LYS A 15 4.86 1.92 -5.25
C LYS A 15 6.34 1.62 -5.47
N SER A 16 6.69 0.34 -5.60
CA SER A 16 8.02 -0.09 -6.02
C SER A 16 8.08 -0.07 -7.54
N ARG A 17 8.95 0.77 -8.11
CA ARG A 17 9.14 0.87 -9.57
C ARG A 17 10.04 -0.22 -10.15
N ASN A 18 10.63 -1.08 -9.32
CA ASN A 18 11.68 -2.00 -9.78
C ASN A 18 11.17 -3.28 -10.42
N GLN A 19 9.89 -3.63 -10.29
CA GLN A 19 9.35 -4.89 -10.80
C GLN A 19 7.99 -4.62 -11.45
N VAL A 20 7.93 -4.78 -12.76
CA VAL A 20 6.71 -4.69 -13.56
C VAL A 20 6.34 -6.12 -13.97
N TYR A 21 5.12 -6.53 -13.61
CA TYR A 21 4.60 -7.86 -13.93
C TYR A 21 3.47 -7.79 -14.96
N THR A 22 3.24 -8.91 -15.64
CA THR A 22 2.11 -9.06 -16.57
C THR A 22 0.82 -9.29 -15.77
N CYS A 23 -0.22 -8.49 -16.05
CA CYS A 23 -1.52 -8.66 -15.39
C CYS A 23 -2.24 -9.90 -15.95
N PRO A 24 -2.69 -10.84 -15.11
CA PRO A 24 -3.46 -12.00 -15.57
C PRO A 24 -4.86 -11.63 -16.09
N HIS A 25 -5.35 -10.43 -15.76
CA HIS A 25 -6.71 -10.00 -16.13
C HIS A 25 -6.75 -9.20 -17.45
N CYS A 26 -5.76 -8.35 -17.71
CA CYS A 26 -5.73 -7.51 -18.92
C CYS A 26 -4.51 -7.74 -19.82
N SER A 27 -3.60 -8.67 -19.46
CA SER A 27 -2.34 -8.95 -20.16
C SER A 27 -1.36 -7.77 -20.30
N ALA A 28 -1.66 -6.62 -19.70
CA ALA A 28 -0.77 -5.46 -19.69
C ALA A 28 0.39 -5.67 -18.72
N GLN A 29 1.61 -5.29 -19.12
CA GLN A 29 2.79 -5.23 -18.25
C GLN A 29 2.77 -3.94 -17.44
N ASP A 30 1.81 -3.87 -16.52
CA ASP A 30 1.49 -2.64 -15.80
C ASP A 30 1.11 -2.96 -14.35
N VAL A 31 1.59 -4.09 -13.83
CA VAL A 31 1.42 -4.52 -12.44
C VAL A 31 2.65 -4.16 -11.63
N TYR A 32 2.43 -3.46 -10.52
CA TYR A 32 3.49 -2.96 -9.65
C TYR A 32 3.31 -3.50 -8.23
N LEU A 33 4.43 -3.70 -7.54
CA LEU A 33 4.40 -4.00 -6.10
C LEU A 33 4.08 -2.72 -5.32
N VAL A 34 3.00 -2.76 -4.56
CA VAL A 34 2.53 -1.72 -3.65
C VAL A 34 2.71 -2.21 -2.23
N LYS A 35 3.56 -1.51 -1.48
CA LYS A 35 3.72 -1.75 -0.04
C LYS A 35 2.78 -0.82 0.72
N ALA A 36 1.76 -1.40 1.35
CA ALA A 36 0.83 -0.70 2.21
C ALA A 36 1.29 -0.85 3.67
N ASN A 37 1.55 0.28 4.31
CA ASN A 37 1.87 0.34 5.74
C ASN A 37 0.80 1.17 6.45
N ASP A 38 0.26 0.62 7.53
CA ASP A 38 -0.63 1.37 8.39
C ASP A 38 0.17 1.93 9.57
N CYS A 39 0.20 3.25 9.71
CA CYS A 39 0.83 3.94 10.83
C CYS A 39 -0.24 4.56 11.73
N PHE A 40 -0.13 4.32 13.03
CA PHE A 40 -0.94 5.03 13.99
C PHE A 40 -0.30 6.38 14.32
N THR A 41 -1.08 7.42 14.11
CA THR A 41 -0.71 8.81 14.41
C THR A 41 -1.47 9.27 15.63
N PHE A 42 -0.74 9.89 16.57
CA PHE A 42 -1.30 10.54 17.74
C PHE A 42 -0.80 11.97 17.76
N CYS A 43 -1.70 12.95 17.76
CA CYS A 43 -1.32 14.37 17.68
C CYS A 43 -0.35 14.65 16.51
N PHE A 44 -0.60 14.07 15.33
CA PHE A 44 0.25 14.21 14.14
C PHE A 44 1.68 13.64 14.27
N ILE A 45 1.99 12.95 15.36
CA ILE A 45 3.25 12.24 15.55
C ILE A 45 3.01 10.76 15.24
N PRO A 46 3.69 10.17 14.24
CA PRO A 46 3.61 8.74 13.99
C PRO A 46 4.31 8.01 15.16
N LEU A 47 3.52 7.38 16.04
CA LEU A 47 4.05 6.78 17.27
C LEU A 47 4.46 5.31 17.08
N ILE A 48 3.61 4.51 16.43
CA ILE A 48 3.81 3.06 16.34
C ILE A 48 3.32 2.59 14.96
N PRO A 49 4.12 1.81 14.20
CA PRO A 49 3.59 1.06 13.07
C PRO A 49 2.62 0.01 13.62
N CYS A 50 1.31 0.26 13.54
CA CYS A 50 0.30 -0.56 14.18
C CYS A 50 -0.03 -1.84 13.40
N SER A 51 0.48 -2.01 12.19
CA SER A 51 0.33 -3.27 11.46
C SER A 51 1.51 -3.55 10.55
N GLY A 52 1.78 -4.85 10.39
CA GLY A 52 2.81 -5.37 9.51
C GLY A 52 2.65 -4.83 8.09
N THR A 53 3.77 -4.71 7.40
CA THR A 53 3.79 -4.18 6.03
C THR A 53 3.09 -5.15 5.09
N LYS A 54 1.97 -4.76 4.47
CA LYS A 54 1.28 -5.60 3.48
C LYS A 54 1.87 -5.33 2.11
N GLN A 55 2.29 -6.39 1.42
CA GLN A 55 2.70 -6.32 0.03
C GLN A 55 1.50 -6.70 -0.84
N LEU A 56 1.20 -5.85 -1.80
CA LEU A 56 0.11 -6.01 -2.75
C LEU A 56 0.67 -5.81 -4.16
N TYR A 57 0.06 -6.43 -5.16
CA TYR A 57 0.36 -6.25 -6.57
C TYR A 57 -0.85 -5.58 -7.20
N GLU A 58 -0.65 -4.39 -7.77
CA GLU A 58 -1.73 -3.57 -8.36
C GLU A 58 -1.42 -3.30 -9.84
N CYS A 59 -2.38 -3.59 -10.72
CA CYS A 59 -2.35 -3.22 -12.12
C CYS A 59 -2.88 -1.80 -12.33
N TYR A 60 -2.11 -0.92 -12.95
CA TYR A 60 -2.55 0.45 -13.22
C TYR A 60 -3.55 0.53 -14.40
N THR A 61 -3.43 -0.35 -15.39
CA THR A 61 -4.35 -0.38 -16.54
C THR A 61 -5.77 -0.78 -16.15
N CYS A 62 -5.95 -1.85 -15.35
CA CYS A 62 -7.26 -2.44 -15.08
C CYS A 62 -7.70 -2.39 -13.61
N GLY A 63 -6.84 -1.91 -12.71
CA GLY A 63 -7.14 -1.85 -11.27
C GLY A 63 -7.14 -3.22 -10.57
N TRP A 64 -6.61 -4.27 -11.20
CA TRP A 64 -6.49 -5.58 -10.56
C TRP A 64 -5.55 -5.52 -9.36
N VAL A 65 -5.98 -6.05 -8.20
CA VAL A 65 -5.19 -6.07 -6.97
C VAL A 65 -5.12 -7.48 -6.41
N ASN A 66 -3.92 -7.94 -6.03
CA ASN A 66 -3.73 -9.24 -5.39
C ASN A 66 -2.63 -9.20 -4.33
N VAL A 67 -2.71 -10.10 -3.36
CA VAL A 67 -1.68 -10.29 -2.32
C VAL A 67 -0.59 -11.24 -2.82
N ASN A 68 -0.94 -12.16 -3.70
CA ASN A 68 -0.01 -13.13 -4.28
C ASN A 68 0.72 -12.51 -5.48
N GLN A 69 2.02 -12.81 -5.58
CA GLN A 69 2.82 -12.43 -6.73
C GLN A 69 2.25 -13.09 -7.99
N PRO A 70 1.97 -12.32 -9.07
CA PRO A 70 1.56 -12.91 -10.33
C PRO A 70 2.69 -13.76 -10.92
N PRO A 71 2.36 -14.85 -11.65
CA PRO A 71 3.35 -15.58 -12.43
C PRO A 71 3.98 -14.64 -13.48
N PHE A 72 5.27 -14.85 -13.75
CA PHE A 72 6.15 -14.04 -14.61
C PHE A 72 5.47 -13.41 -15.83
#